data_AF-A0AAW9QR94-F1
#
_entry.id   AF-A0AAW9QR94-F1
#
_cell.length_a   1.000
_cell.length_b   1.000
_cell.length_c   1.000
_cell.angle_alpha   90.00
_cell.angle_beta   90.00
_cell.angle_gamma   90.00
#
_symmetry.space_group_name_H-M   'P 1'
#
loop_
_entity.id
_entity.type
_entity.pdbx_description
1 polymer ?
#
loop_
_entity_poly.entity_id
_entity_poly.type
_entity_poly.pdbx_seq_one_letter_code
_entity_poly.pdbx_strand_id
1 'polypeptide(L)'
;MRYPDWLPRPKSWLQAIVLTICLMPLVIAAIAMGFVASPAVLFTEHIALILLWISLVFTFPLWIFAHIHQYLWGEPNPKFPTWIPSLKSWGESIFAAVISLLILLVMALYTYIYLEGTGGYTDYRWDQLTHANGDKLAICFIILSAYLYHLKYLIAKRFDPKRFRPTQKP
;
A
#
# COMPACT_ATOMS: atom_id res chain seq x y z
N MET A 1 -30.57 10.84 0.49
CA MET A 1 -30.34 9.43 0.87
C MET A 1 -28.97 9.32 1.55
N ARG A 2 -28.84 8.53 2.62
CA ARG A 2 -27.56 8.35 3.35
C ARG A 2 -26.74 7.25 2.67
N TYR A 3 -25.45 7.51 2.41
CA TYR A 3 -24.56 6.52 1.80
C TYR A 3 -24.44 5.27 2.71
N PRO A 4 -24.51 4.04 2.15
CA PRO A 4 -24.44 2.82 2.94
C PRO A 4 -23.11 2.72 3.69
N ASP A 5 -23.15 2.39 4.98
CA ASP A 5 -21.95 2.31 5.82
C ASP A 5 -21.10 1.05 5.50
N TRP A 6 -21.62 0.05 4.77
CA TRP A 6 -20.90 -1.18 4.38
C TRP A 6 -20.10 -1.06 3.08
N LEU A 7 -20.44 -0.11 2.20
CA LEU A 7 -19.74 0.09 0.93
C LEU A 7 -18.59 1.10 1.14
N PRO A 8 -17.37 0.86 0.61
CA PRO A 8 -16.31 1.84 0.69
C PRO A 8 -16.70 3.15 0.01
N ARG A 9 -16.35 4.28 0.63
CA ARG A 9 -16.63 5.60 0.07
C ARG A 9 -15.75 5.87 -1.16
N PRO A 10 -16.18 6.76 -2.09
CA PRO A 10 -15.38 7.12 -3.27
C PRO A 10 -13.95 7.55 -2.95
N LYS A 11 -13.77 8.28 -1.83
CA LYS A 11 -12.44 8.66 -1.34
C LYS A 11 -11.55 7.46 -1.02
N SER A 12 -12.10 6.42 -0.39
CA SER A 12 -11.37 5.19 -0.04
C SER A 12 -10.96 4.39 -1.27
N TRP A 13 -11.81 4.35 -2.30
CA TRP A 13 -11.47 3.77 -3.60
C TRP A 13 -10.32 4.52 -4.27
N LEU A 14 -10.38 5.85 -4.31
CA LEU A 14 -9.32 6.66 -4.89
C LEU A 14 -7.99 6.46 -4.15
N GLN A 15 -8.02 6.41 -2.82
CA GLN A 15 -6.83 6.12 -2.01
C GLN A 15 -6.23 4.74 -2.32
N ALA A 16 -7.07 3.72 -2.49
CA ALA A 16 -6.63 2.37 -2.85
C ALA A 16 -5.97 2.34 -4.24
N ILE A 17 -6.58 2.99 -5.25
CA ILE A 17 -6.03 3.05 -6.61
C ILE A 17 -4.68 3.79 -6.61
N VAL A 18 -4.61 4.95 -5.97
CA VAL A 18 -3.37 5.72 -5.85
C VAL A 18 -2.28 4.90 -5.16
N LEU A 19 -2.63 4.19 -4.08
CA LEU A 19 -1.70 3.31 -3.38
C LEU A 19 -1.17 2.22 -4.32
N THR A 20 -2.04 1.54 -5.07
CA THR A 20 -1.63 0.51 -6.03
C THR A 20 -0.68 1.06 -7.09
N ILE A 21 -0.93 2.26 -7.63
CA ILE A 21 -0.04 2.90 -8.60
C ILE A 21 1.31 3.25 -7.95
N CYS A 22 1.31 3.78 -6.73
CA CYS A 22 2.54 4.10 -6.00
C CYS A 22 3.36 2.85 -5.64
N LEU A 23 2.72 1.69 -5.53
CA LEU A 23 3.40 0.41 -5.27
C LEU A 23 3.89 -0.28 -6.56
N MET A 24 3.49 0.15 -7.76
CA MET A 24 4.03 -0.47 -8.99
C MET A 24 5.56 -0.39 -9.09
N PRO A 25 6.22 0.76 -8.80
CA PRO A 25 7.67 0.82 -8.76
C PRO A 25 8.29 -0.18 -7.77
N LEU A 26 7.65 -0.43 -6.63
CA LEU A 26 8.06 -1.43 -5.64
C LEU A 26 8.07 -2.83 -6.26
N VAL A 27 6.98 -3.19 -6.94
CA VAL A 27 6.82 -4.51 -7.59
C VAL A 27 7.86 -4.69 -8.70
N ILE A 28 8.06 -3.68 -9.55
CA ILE A 28 9.04 -3.72 -10.64
C ILE A 28 10.47 -3.86 -10.07
N ALA A 29 10.80 -3.11 -9.01
CA ALA A 29 12.10 -3.19 -8.36
C ALA A 29 12.32 -4.56 -7.68
N ALA A 30 11.28 -5.13 -7.06
CA ALA A 30 11.34 -6.47 -6.46
C ALA A 30 11.58 -7.55 -7.52
N ILE A 31 10.89 -7.49 -8.65
CA ILE A 31 11.08 -8.39 -9.79
C ILE A 31 12.51 -8.25 -10.34
N ALA A 32 12.95 -7.02 -10.61
CA ALA A 32 14.28 -6.75 -11.16
C ALA A 32 15.40 -7.33 -10.30
N MET A 33 15.27 -7.31 -8.97
CA MET A 33 16.24 -7.97 -8.09
C MET A 33 16.22 -9.48 -8.17
N GLY A 34 15.05 -10.10 -8.25
CA GLY A 34 14.95 -11.55 -8.46
C GLY A 34 15.75 -12.01 -9.68
N PHE A 35 15.87 -11.15 -10.70
CA PHE A 35 16.69 -11.39 -11.89
C PHE A 35 18.19 -11.09 -11.72
N VAL A 36 18.56 -10.06 -10.96
CA VAL A 36 19.95 -9.55 -10.91
C VAL A 36 20.82 -10.30 -9.88
N ALA A 37 20.26 -10.70 -8.74
CA ALA A 37 20.97 -11.49 -7.74
C ALA A 37 19.97 -11.97 -6.69
N SER A 38 20.05 -13.23 -6.25
CA SER A 38 19.28 -13.65 -5.08
C SER A 38 19.62 -12.70 -3.91
N PRO A 39 18.65 -12.27 -3.09
CA PRO A 39 18.90 -11.30 -2.02
C PRO A 39 20.09 -11.72 -1.14
N ALA A 40 20.31 -13.03 -0.97
CA ALA A 40 21.42 -13.61 -0.23
C ALA A 40 22.81 -13.16 -0.73
N VAL A 41 23.01 -12.90 -2.03
CA VAL A 41 24.30 -12.46 -2.60
C VAL A 41 24.52 -10.95 -2.38
N LEU A 42 23.46 -10.15 -2.32
CA LEU A 42 23.54 -8.71 -2.01
C LEU A 42 23.72 -8.45 -0.50
N PHE A 43 23.23 -9.35 0.35
CA PHE A 43 23.28 -9.20 1.80
C PHE A 43 24.66 -9.43 2.43
N THR A 44 25.60 -10.09 1.73
CA THR A 44 26.85 -10.56 2.35
C THR A 44 28.02 -9.58 2.27
N GLU A 45 28.09 -8.67 1.30
CA GLU A 45 29.33 -7.89 1.08
C GLU A 45 29.18 -6.37 0.85
N HIS A 46 27.97 -5.83 0.68
CA HIS A 46 27.79 -4.43 0.25
C HIS A 46 26.67 -3.68 0.99
N ILE A 47 26.97 -3.20 2.21
CA ILE A 47 26.02 -2.45 3.05
C ILE A 47 25.43 -1.20 2.35
N ALA A 48 26.21 -0.54 1.51
CA ALA A 48 25.77 0.64 0.77
C ALA A 48 24.67 0.31 -0.26
N LEU A 49 24.78 -0.86 -0.92
CA LEU A 49 23.76 -1.33 -1.85
C LEU A 49 22.46 -1.70 -1.12
N ILE A 50 22.56 -2.27 0.09
CA ILE A 50 21.40 -2.56 0.94
C ILE A 50 20.69 -1.27 1.36
N LEU A 51 21.43 -0.24 1.80
CA LEU A 51 20.84 1.04 2.19
C LEU A 51 20.20 1.78 1.02
N LEU A 52 20.89 1.80 -0.13
CA LEU A 52 20.34 2.34 -1.37
C LEU A 52 19.04 1.61 -1.75
N TRP A 53 19.04 0.28 -1.58
CA TRP A 53 17.88 -0.55 -1.86
C TRP A 53 16.69 -0.24 -0.94
N ILE A 54 16.89 -0.23 0.38
CA ILE A 54 15.84 0.14 1.35
C ILE A 54 15.29 1.53 1.01
N SER A 55 16.17 2.46 0.62
CA SER A 55 15.79 3.82 0.26
C SER A 55 14.93 3.86 -1.02
N LEU A 56 15.32 3.14 -2.07
CA LEU A 56 14.62 3.13 -3.37
C LEU A 56 13.31 2.34 -3.32
N VAL A 57 13.29 1.23 -2.59
CA VAL A 57 12.17 0.30 -2.57
C VAL A 57 11.17 0.67 -1.48
N PHE A 58 11.63 1.02 -0.29
CA PHE A 58 10.73 1.35 0.82
C PHE A 58 10.51 2.84 0.98
N THR A 59 11.58 3.62 1.10
CA THR A 59 11.47 5.03 1.50
C THR A 59 10.88 5.89 0.38
N PHE A 60 11.33 5.70 -0.86
CA PHE A 60 10.95 6.55 -1.99
C PHE A 60 9.46 6.39 -2.40
N PRO A 61 8.88 5.19 -2.51
CA PRO A 61 7.45 5.05 -2.83
C PRO A 61 6.55 5.62 -1.73
N LEU A 62 6.94 5.46 -0.46
CA LEU A 62 6.22 6.06 0.67
C LEU A 62 6.32 7.58 0.67
N TRP A 63 7.48 8.12 0.31
CA TRP A 63 7.68 9.57 0.16
C TRP A 63 6.84 10.15 -0.99
N ILE A 64 6.76 9.46 -2.13
CA ILE A 64 5.86 9.83 -3.25
C ILE A 64 4.41 9.77 -2.80
N PHE A 65 4.00 8.69 -2.13
CA PHE A 65 2.64 8.54 -1.64
C PHE A 65 2.28 9.65 -0.64
N ALA A 66 3.21 10.06 0.23
CA ALA A 66 3.03 11.17 1.16
C ALA A 66 2.77 12.50 0.42
N HIS A 67 3.50 12.74 -0.67
CA HIS A 67 3.31 13.93 -1.50
C HIS A 67 1.96 13.91 -2.22
N ILE A 68 1.61 12.80 -2.86
CA ILE A 68 0.33 12.66 -3.55
C ILE A 68 -0.81 12.79 -2.54
N HIS A 69 -0.67 12.18 -1.36
CA HIS A 69 -1.66 12.29 -0.31
C HIS A 69 -1.83 13.73 0.17
N GLN A 70 -0.71 14.45 0.37
CA GLN A 70 -0.75 15.87 0.71
C GLN A 70 -1.45 16.70 -0.36
N TYR A 71 -1.13 16.47 -1.63
CA TYR A 71 -1.67 17.21 -2.75
C TYR A 71 -3.18 16.97 -2.92
N LEU A 72 -3.65 15.73 -2.77
CA LEU A 72 -5.05 15.38 -3.00
C LEU A 72 -5.97 15.60 -1.79
N TRP A 73 -5.47 15.41 -0.56
CA TRP A 73 -6.31 15.39 0.65
C TRP A 73 -5.73 16.10 1.87
N GLY A 74 -4.52 16.64 1.78
CA GLY A 74 -3.84 17.31 2.88
C GLY A 74 -3.90 18.83 2.77
N GLU A 75 -3.56 19.49 3.87
CA GLU A 75 -3.23 20.92 3.88
C GLU A 75 -1.72 21.03 4.06
N PRO A 76 -1.01 21.82 3.22
CA PRO A 76 0.41 22.06 3.42
C PRO A 76 0.63 22.75 4.76
N ASN A 77 1.59 22.25 5.54
CA ASN A 77 1.91 22.86 6.82
C ASN A 77 2.82 24.08 6.58
N PRO A 78 2.42 25.30 6.96
CA PRO A 78 3.21 26.51 6.71
C PRO A 78 4.56 26.52 7.45
N LYS A 79 4.75 25.64 8.43
CA LYS A 79 6.02 25.51 9.18
C LYS A 79 7.07 24.64 8.49
N PHE A 80 6.68 23.81 7.52
CA PHE A 80 7.61 22.96 6.78
C PHE A 80 7.86 23.53 5.39
N PRO A 81 9.07 23.33 4.83
CA PRO A 81 9.33 23.70 3.45
C PRO A 81 8.44 22.87 2.50
N THR A 82 8.10 23.44 1.35
CA THR A 82 7.10 22.90 0.42
C THR A 82 7.44 21.51 -0.14
N TRP A 83 8.71 21.10 -0.09
CA TRP A 83 9.20 19.79 -0.54
C TRP A 83 9.15 18.70 0.53
N ILE A 84 8.81 19.04 1.78
CA ILE A 84 8.61 18.06 2.86
C ILE A 84 7.11 17.87 3.10
N PRO A 85 6.59 16.64 3.01
CA PRO A 85 5.20 16.39 3.30
C PRO A 85 4.96 16.55 4.81
N SER A 86 3.77 17.03 5.16
CA SER A 86 3.35 17.21 6.55
C SER A 86 3.41 15.88 7.30
N LEU A 87 3.65 15.93 8.62
CA LEU A 87 3.65 14.74 9.49
C LEU A 87 2.36 13.91 9.37
N LYS A 88 1.23 14.57 9.10
CA LYS A 88 -0.04 13.90 8.86
C LYS A 88 -0.02 13.06 7.58
N SER A 89 0.52 13.59 6.48
CA SER A 89 0.69 12.85 5.22
C SER A 89 1.70 11.72 5.33
N TRP A 90 2.76 11.91 6.12
CA TRP A 90 3.69 10.83 6.47
C TRP A 90 3.01 9.70 7.25
N GLY A 91 2.20 10.03 8.26
CA GLY A 91 1.42 9.05 9.01
C GLY A 91 0.45 8.26 8.11
N GLU A 92 -0.14 8.91 7.12
CA GLU A 92 -0.99 8.23 6.11
C GLU A 92 -0.18 7.27 5.23
N SER A 93 1.07 7.62 4.92
CA SER A 93 1.96 6.78 4.11
C SER A 93 2.45 5.56 4.88
N ILE A 94 2.81 5.73 6.15
CA ILE A 94 3.16 4.61 7.04
C ILE A 94 1.94 3.69 7.21
N PHE A 95 0.76 4.25 7.41
CA PHE A 95 -0.47 3.47 7.48
C PHE A 95 -0.73 2.68 6.19
N ALA A 96 -0.53 3.31 5.03
CA ALA A 96 -0.63 2.64 3.74
C ALA A 96 0.39 1.51 3.58
N ALA A 97 1.63 1.70 4.05
CA ALA A 97 2.67 0.68 4.06
C ALA A 97 2.25 -0.55 4.89
N VAL A 98 1.75 -0.32 6.10
CA VAL A 98 1.29 -1.38 7.00
C VAL A 98 0.12 -2.15 6.39
N ILE A 99 -0.87 -1.45 5.82
CA ILE A 99 -1.98 -2.09 5.10
C ILE A 99 -1.45 -2.95 3.95
N SER A 100 -0.55 -2.40 3.15
CA SER A 100 -0.02 -3.09 1.98
C SER A 100 0.72 -4.36 2.38
N LEU A 101 1.58 -4.27 3.41
CA LEU A 101 2.29 -5.43 3.95
C LEU A 101 1.33 -6.49 4.49
N LEU A 102 0.28 -6.09 5.20
CA LEU A 102 -0.71 -7.03 5.74
C LEU A 102 -1.48 -7.73 4.63
N ILE A 103 -1.94 -7.00 3.60
CA ILE A 103 -2.62 -7.60 2.45
C ILE A 103 -1.69 -8.55 1.71
N LEU A 104 -0.45 -8.13 1.42
CA LEU A 104 0.54 -8.95 0.73
C LEU A 104 0.85 -10.23 1.52
N LEU A 105 0.98 -10.13 2.85
CA LEU A 105 1.18 -11.31 3.72
C LEU A 105 0.00 -12.28 3.64
N VAL A 106 -1.23 -11.80 3.71
CA VAL A 106 -2.44 -12.63 3.60
C VAL A 106 -2.50 -13.30 2.22
N MET A 107 -2.18 -12.57 1.15
CA MET A 107 -2.16 -13.13 -0.21
C MET A 107 -1.05 -14.16 -0.40
N ALA A 108 0.14 -13.92 0.16
CA ALA A 108 1.25 -14.86 0.15
C ALA A 108 0.89 -16.15 0.90
N LEU A 109 0.30 -16.04 2.10
CA LEU A 109 -0.17 -17.18 2.90
C LEU A 109 -1.26 -17.97 2.16
N TYR A 110 -2.24 -17.30 1.58
CA TYR A 110 -3.28 -17.95 0.77
C TYR A 110 -2.66 -18.75 -0.39
N THR A 111 -1.72 -18.13 -1.11
CA THR A 111 -1.06 -18.77 -2.26
C THR A 111 -0.22 -19.97 -1.83
N TYR A 112 0.51 -19.84 -0.73
CA TYR A 112 1.27 -20.93 -0.10
C TYR A 112 0.36 -22.11 0.24
N ILE A 113 -0.72 -21.89 1.00
CA ILE A 113 -1.67 -22.94 1.40
C ILE A 113 -2.31 -23.61 0.17
N TYR A 114 -2.68 -22.83 -0.85
CA TYR A 114 -3.25 -23.35 -2.09
C TYR A 114 -2.28 -24.26 -2.85
N LEU A 115 -1.00 -23.86 -2.96
CA LEU A 115 0.02 -24.66 -3.63
C LEU A 115 0.40 -25.91 -2.83
N GLU A 116 0.41 -25.82 -1.50
CA GLU A 116 0.57 -26.98 -0.61
C GLU A 116 -0.54 -28.01 -0.82
N GLY A 117 -1.80 -27.56 -0.76
CA GLY A 117 -2.97 -28.42 -0.92
C GLY A 117 -3.10 -29.04 -2.32
N THR A 118 -2.45 -28.46 -3.34
CA THR A 118 -2.46 -28.97 -4.72
C THR A 118 -1.16 -29.69 -5.12
N GLY A 119 -0.28 -29.98 -4.16
CA GLY A 119 0.98 -30.70 -4.36
C GLY A 119 1.95 -29.97 -5.29
N GLY A 120 1.88 -28.64 -5.32
CA GLY A 120 2.45 -27.79 -6.37
C GLY A 120 3.64 -26.91 -5.96
N TYR A 121 4.42 -27.29 -4.95
CA TYR A 121 5.65 -26.58 -4.60
C TYR A 121 6.77 -26.82 -5.61
N THR A 122 6.64 -26.19 -6.77
CA THR A 122 7.75 -26.01 -7.72
C THR A 122 7.76 -24.55 -8.14
N ASP A 123 8.95 -23.95 -8.25
CA ASP A 123 9.12 -22.53 -8.62
C ASP A 123 8.42 -22.19 -9.94
N TYR A 124 8.35 -23.15 -10.86
CA TYR A 124 7.63 -23.04 -12.14
C TYR A 124 6.11 -22.81 -11.97
N ARG A 125 5.47 -23.45 -10.98
CA ARG A 125 4.03 -23.27 -10.74
C ARG A 125 3.73 -21.95 -10.03
N TRP A 126 4.65 -21.46 -9.22
CA TRP A 126 4.56 -20.12 -8.63
C TRP A 126 4.52 -19.05 -9.72
N ASP A 127 5.51 -19.06 -10.62
CA ASP A 127 5.64 -18.06 -11.68
C ASP A 127 4.42 -18.07 -12.62
N GLN A 128 3.95 -19.27 -13.01
CA GLN A 128 2.72 -19.41 -13.80
C GLN A 128 1.49 -18.87 -13.09
N LEU A 129 1.34 -19.10 -11.77
CA LEU A 129 0.19 -18.64 -11.02
C LEU A 129 0.16 -17.12 -10.90
N THR A 130 1.32 -16.48 -10.65
CA THR A 130 1.46 -15.03 -10.59
C THR A 130 1.23 -14.38 -11.95
N HIS A 131 1.77 -14.94 -13.04
CA HIS A 131 1.53 -14.42 -14.38
C HIS A 131 0.08 -14.59 -14.83
N ALA A 132 -0.55 -15.73 -14.53
CA ALA A 132 -1.93 -16.00 -14.95
C ALA A 132 -2.99 -15.24 -14.13
N ASN A 133 -2.65 -14.78 -12.92
CA ASN A 133 -3.60 -14.15 -12.01
C ASN A 133 -3.19 -12.76 -11.51
N GLY A 134 -2.11 -12.15 -12.04
CA GLY A 134 -1.61 -10.85 -11.60
C GLY A 134 -2.71 -9.77 -11.55
N ASP A 135 -3.56 -9.73 -12.57
CA ASP A 135 -4.68 -8.81 -12.69
C ASP A 135 -5.70 -9.00 -11.56
N LYS A 136 -6.02 -10.26 -11.25
CA LYS A 136 -6.95 -10.63 -10.17
C LYS A 136 -6.36 -10.28 -8.81
N LEU A 137 -5.08 -10.53 -8.62
CA LEU A 137 -4.36 -10.17 -7.39
C LEU A 137 -4.35 -8.65 -7.19
N ALA A 138 -4.14 -7.87 -8.26
CA ALA A 138 -4.22 -6.41 -8.21
C ALA A 138 -5.64 -5.91 -7.87
N ILE A 139 -6.68 -6.50 -8.48
CA ILE A 139 -8.07 -6.16 -8.17
C ILE A 139 -8.40 -6.49 -6.71
N CYS A 140 -8.03 -7.67 -6.23
CA CYS A 140 -8.20 -8.07 -4.83
C CYS A 140 -7.48 -7.08 -3.89
N PHE A 141 -6.26 -6.68 -4.23
CA PHE A 141 -5.51 -5.71 -3.45
C PHE A 141 -6.23 -4.35 -3.37
N ILE A 142 -6.75 -3.85 -4.49
CA ILE A 142 -7.50 -2.58 -4.53
C ILE A 142 -8.75 -2.68 -3.67
N ILE A 143 -9.52 -3.76 -3.79
CA ILE A 143 -10.75 -3.98 -3.01
C ILE A 143 -10.41 -4.02 -1.52
N LEU A 144 -9.48 -4.87 -1.09
CA LEU A 144 -9.09 -4.99 0.32
C LEU A 144 -8.56 -3.67 0.88
N SER A 145 -7.73 -2.96 0.12
CA SER A 145 -7.23 -1.64 0.52
C SER A 145 -8.37 -0.63 0.69
N ALA A 146 -9.33 -0.60 -0.25
CA ALA A 146 -10.47 0.31 -0.17
C ALA A 146 -11.32 0.03 1.09
N TYR A 147 -11.53 -1.24 1.42
CA TYR A 147 -12.23 -1.65 2.64
C TYR A 147 -11.45 -1.28 3.92
N LEU A 148 -10.12 -1.41 3.93
CA LEU A 148 -9.30 -1.02 5.09
C LEU A 148 -9.25 0.50 5.30
N TYR A 149 -9.16 1.27 4.21
CA TYR A 149 -9.32 2.74 4.28
C TYR A 149 -10.70 3.14 4.76
N HIS A 150 -11.74 2.42 4.33
CA HIS A 150 -13.10 2.65 4.79
C HIS A 150 -13.28 2.26 6.27
N LEU A 151 -12.65 1.17 6.72
CA LEU A 151 -12.63 0.78 8.13
C LEU A 151 -11.99 1.87 9.00
N LYS A 152 -10.85 2.42 8.57
CA LYS A 152 -10.23 3.58 9.23
C LYS A 152 -11.19 4.76 9.34
N TYR A 153 -11.94 5.06 8.27
CA TYR A 153 -12.97 6.09 8.30
C TYR A 153 -14.08 5.78 9.31
N LEU A 154 -14.60 4.54 9.34
CA LEU A 154 -15.66 4.13 10.27
C LEU A 154 -15.21 4.18 11.73
N ILE A 155 -13.97 3.74 12.02
CA ILE A 155 -13.35 3.87 13.34
C ILE A 155 -13.28 5.34 13.74
N ALA A 156 -12.73 6.20 12.87
CA ALA A 156 -12.65 7.64 13.15
C ALA A 156 -14.04 8.26 13.37
N LYS A 157 -15.05 7.89 12.57
CA LYS A 157 -16.44 8.34 12.71
C LYS A 157 -17.05 7.91 14.05
N ARG A 158 -16.70 6.72 14.56
CA ARG A 158 -17.20 6.18 15.83
C ARG A 158 -16.56 6.88 17.04
N PHE A 159 -15.25 7.11 17.00
CA PHE A 159 -14.50 7.64 18.14
C PHE A 159 -14.39 9.17 18.17
N ASP A 160 -14.49 9.84 17.02
CA ASP A 160 -14.53 11.30 16.92
C ASP A 160 -15.65 11.75 15.95
N PRO A 161 -16.92 11.63 16.37
CA PRO A 161 -18.05 12.02 15.53
C PRO A 161 -18.11 13.54 15.29
N LYS A 162 -17.45 14.36 16.13
CA LYS A 162 -17.47 15.83 16.02
C LYS A 162 -16.76 16.29 14.75
N ARG A 163 -15.70 15.59 14.35
CA ARG A 163 -14.95 15.82 13.10
C ARG A 163 -15.77 15.59 11.82
N PHE A 164 -16.89 14.87 11.92
CA PHE A 164 -17.74 14.51 10.77
C PHE A 164 -19.15 15.11 10.81
N ARG A 165 -19.45 15.95 11.81
CA ARG A 165 -20.67 16.76 11.76
C ARG A 165 -20.46 17.85 10.70
N PRO A 166 -21.39 18.03 9.74
CA PRO A 166 -21.38 19.22 8.92
C PRO A 166 -21.45 20.41 9.88
N THR A 167 -20.48 21.31 9.79
CA THR A 167 -20.58 22.63 10.42
C THR A 167 -21.88 23.24 9.95
N GLN A 168 -22.86 23.35 10.85
CA GLN A 168 -23.97 24.27 10.66
C GLN A 168 -23.31 25.65 10.63
N LYS A 169 -23.02 26.15 9.42
CA LYS A 169 -22.78 27.57 9.26
C LYS A 169 -24.10 28.26 9.63
N PRO A 170 -24.07 29.23 10.56
CA PRO A 170 -25.25 30.04 10.88
C PRO A 170 -25.73 30.81 9.66
#